data_AF-A0A1U7DVQ2-F1
#
_entry.id   AF-A0A1U7DVQ2-F1
#
_cell.length_a   1.000
_cell.length_b   1.000
_cell.length_c   1.000
_cell.angle_alpha   90.00
_cell.angle_beta   90.00
_cell.angle_gamma   90.00
#
_symmetry.space_group_name_H-M   'P 1'
#
loop_
_entity.id
_entity.type
_entity.pdbx_description
1 polymer ?
#
loop_
_entity_poly.entity_id
_entity_poly.type
_entity_poly.pdbx_seq_one_letter_code
_entity_poly.pdbx_strand_id
1 'polypeptide(L)'
;MQKVILLLIFHFSLLTINSQELAVLKYKGGGDWYSNPTSLPNLIAFCNENINTKIEAKPQNVEVGSPDIFQYPLLHMTGHGNVFFSDDDAENLRNYLISGGFLHIDDNYGMQPYITEQLKKVFPDKELVELPANHQIFNTAFSFPNGLPKIHEHDGKRPQAFGIFYEDRLVLLFTYESDLGDGWEDESVHNDPPEVREKALKMGANIVKYAFEN
;
A
#
# COMPACT_ATOMS: atom_id res chain seq x y z
N MET A 1 -36.35 2.47 -58.04
CA MET A 1 -35.27 2.93 -57.14
C MET A 1 -35.52 2.36 -55.75
N GLN A 2 -34.84 1.27 -55.36
CA GLN A 2 -34.94 0.70 -54.02
C GLN A 2 -34.01 1.47 -53.07
N LYS A 3 -34.58 2.02 -51.99
CA LYS A 3 -33.81 2.61 -50.89
C LYS A 3 -33.39 1.47 -49.96
N VAL A 4 -32.09 1.20 -49.89
CA VAL A 4 -31.51 0.32 -48.87
C VAL A 4 -31.32 1.16 -47.61
N ILE A 5 -32.02 0.80 -46.54
CA ILE A 5 -31.84 1.39 -45.21
C ILE A 5 -30.77 0.57 -44.51
N LEU A 6 -29.61 1.18 -44.24
CA LEU A 6 -28.53 0.58 -43.48
C LEU A 6 -28.82 0.81 -41.97
N LEU A 7 -29.15 -0.26 -41.25
CA LEU A 7 -29.31 -0.24 -39.80
C LEU A 7 -27.93 -0.42 -39.14
N LEU A 8 -27.42 0.65 -38.52
CA LEU A 8 -26.23 0.62 -37.65
C LEU A 8 -26.62 0.04 -36.29
N ILE A 9 -26.18 -1.18 -36.00
CA ILE A 9 -26.34 -1.82 -34.69
C ILE A 9 -25.16 -1.40 -33.81
N PHE A 10 -25.39 -0.46 -32.89
CA PHE A 10 -24.44 -0.16 -31.81
C PHE A 10 -24.45 -1.32 -30.80
N HIS A 11 -23.39 -2.11 -30.76
CA HIS A 11 -23.17 -3.07 -29.68
C HIS A 11 -22.74 -2.31 -28.43
N PHE A 12 -23.63 -2.25 -27.45
CA PHE A 12 -23.33 -1.72 -26.13
C PHE A 12 -22.61 -2.82 -25.33
N SER A 13 -21.28 -2.81 -25.35
CA SER A 13 -20.47 -3.69 -24.51
C SER A 13 -20.77 -3.37 -23.05
N LEU A 14 -21.34 -4.32 -22.30
CA LEU A 14 -21.44 -4.19 -20.85
C LEU A 14 -20.02 -4.20 -20.28
N LEU A 15 -19.54 -3.03 -19.84
CA LEU A 15 -18.30 -2.93 -19.08
C LEU A 15 -18.54 -3.57 -17.71
N THR A 16 -17.95 -4.75 -17.50
CA THR A 16 -17.85 -5.34 -16.16
C THR A 16 -16.81 -4.53 -15.39
N ILE A 17 -17.28 -3.72 -14.43
CA ILE A 17 -16.40 -3.07 -13.46
C ILE A 17 -16.04 -4.14 -12.43
N ASN A 18 -14.83 -4.67 -12.51
CA ASN A 18 -14.31 -5.55 -11.45
C ASN A 18 -13.96 -4.69 -10.24
N SER A 19 -14.27 -5.22 -9.06
CA SER A 19 -13.84 -4.67 -7.78
C SER A 19 -12.32 -4.70 -7.71
N GLN A 20 -11.72 -3.69 -7.08
CA GLN A 20 -10.27 -3.68 -6.85
C GLN A 20 -9.96 -4.63 -5.68
N GLU A 21 -8.82 -5.31 -5.74
CA GLU A 21 -8.35 -6.14 -4.64
C GLU A 21 -7.04 -5.57 -4.10
N LEU A 22 -6.85 -5.68 -2.79
CA LEU A 22 -5.56 -5.40 -2.14
C LEU A 22 -4.98 -6.72 -1.65
N ALA A 23 -3.66 -6.81 -1.57
CA ALA A 23 -2.99 -7.99 -1.06
C ALA A 23 -1.92 -7.67 -0.02
N VAL A 24 -1.80 -8.55 0.97
CA VAL A 24 -0.66 -8.61 1.88
C VAL A 24 0.48 -9.37 1.20
N LEU A 25 1.66 -8.76 1.18
CA LEU A 25 2.86 -9.30 0.55
C LEU A 25 3.57 -10.27 1.51
N LYS A 26 3.53 -11.55 1.18
CA LYS A 26 4.20 -12.63 1.91
C LYS A 26 5.68 -12.72 1.51
N TYR A 27 6.56 -12.28 2.41
CA TYR A 27 8.02 -12.35 2.25
C TYR A 27 8.63 -13.56 2.98
N LYS A 28 9.87 -13.91 2.59
CA LYS A 28 10.66 -14.99 3.23
C LYS A 28 11.50 -14.41 4.38
N GLY A 29 12.16 -15.25 5.17
CA GLY A 29 13.10 -14.82 6.22
C GLY A 29 12.62 -15.06 7.65
N GLY A 30 11.39 -15.53 7.83
CA GLY A 30 10.86 -15.94 9.13
C GLY A 30 10.23 -14.82 9.96
N GLY A 31 10.16 -13.59 9.44
CA GLY A 31 9.29 -12.55 9.99
C GLY A 31 7.82 -12.86 9.78
N ASP A 32 6.99 -12.17 10.55
CA ASP A 32 5.54 -12.33 10.63
C ASP A 32 4.81 -11.37 9.67
N TRP A 33 4.94 -11.64 8.37
CA TRP A 33 4.23 -10.94 7.29
C TRP A 33 2.69 -10.94 7.44
N TYR A 34 2.16 -11.80 8.32
CA TYR A 34 0.74 -11.93 8.66
C TYR A 34 0.34 -11.16 9.92
N SER A 35 1.21 -10.28 10.42
CA SER A 35 0.89 -9.35 11.51
C SER A 35 -0.27 -8.43 11.15
N ASN A 36 -0.94 -7.91 12.17
CA ASN A 36 -2.08 -7.03 12.04
C ASN A 36 -3.16 -7.57 11.05
N PRO A 37 -3.81 -8.71 11.38
CA PRO A 37 -4.74 -9.37 10.47
C PRO A 37 -6.05 -8.62 10.23
N THR A 38 -6.45 -7.66 11.09
CA THR A 38 -7.69 -6.88 10.92
C THR A 38 -7.45 -5.51 10.29
N SER A 39 -6.19 -5.05 10.25
CA SER A 39 -5.82 -3.74 9.71
C SER A 39 -6.24 -3.50 8.27
N LEU A 40 -5.85 -4.38 7.34
CA LEU A 40 -6.17 -4.18 5.94
C LEU A 40 -7.69 -4.32 5.65
N PRO A 41 -8.43 -5.29 6.22
CA PRO A 41 -9.89 -5.30 6.16
C PRO A 41 -10.55 -4.00 6.66
N ASN A 42 -10.09 -3.45 7.79
CA ASN A 42 -10.63 -2.22 8.36
C ASN A 42 -10.30 -0.99 7.50
N LEU A 43 -9.09 -0.92 6.96
CA LEU A 43 -8.71 0.12 6.00
C LEU A 43 -9.57 0.06 4.73
N ILE A 44 -9.82 -1.14 4.20
CA ILE A 44 -10.69 -1.35 3.03
C ILE A 44 -12.10 -0.85 3.31
N ALA A 45 -12.68 -1.23 4.46
CA ALA A 45 -14.00 -0.77 4.86
C ALA A 45 -14.05 0.77 4.95
N PHE A 46 -13.05 1.37 5.60
CA PHE A 46 -12.93 2.83 5.71
C PHE A 46 -12.81 3.50 4.34
N CYS A 47 -12.01 2.95 3.42
CA CYS A 47 -11.85 3.51 2.08
C CYS A 47 -13.15 3.46 1.28
N ASN A 48 -13.84 2.32 1.32
CA ASN A 48 -15.11 2.13 0.62
C ASN A 48 -16.18 3.12 1.11
N GLU A 49 -16.18 3.44 2.41
CA GLU A 49 -17.12 4.39 3.00
C GLU A 49 -16.72 5.86 2.76
N ASN A 50 -15.43 6.19 2.85
CA ASN A 50 -15.00 7.60 2.97
C ASN A 50 -14.38 8.18 1.71
N ILE A 51 -13.84 7.36 0.81
CA ILE A 51 -13.22 7.81 -0.45
C ILE A 51 -13.81 7.12 -1.69
N ASN A 52 -15.00 6.54 -1.56
CA ASN A 52 -15.80 5.95 -2.65
C ASN A 52 -15.06 4.86 -3.46
N THR A 53 -14.18 4.10 -2.83
CA THR A 53 -13.59 2.92 -3.47
C THR A 53 -14.59 1.77 -3.54
N LYS A 54 -14.28 0.79 -4.38
CA LYS A 54 -15.00 -0.51 -4.45
C LYS A 54 -13.96 -1.61 -4.37
N ILE A 55 -13.39 -1.76 -3.17
CA ILE A 55 -12.39 -2.77 -2.89
C ILE A 55 -13.06 -3.97 -2.23
N GLU A 56 -12.69 -5.19 -2.64
CA GLU A 56 -13.17 -6.41 -1.99
C GLU A 56 -12.78 -6.44 -0.50
N ALA A 57 -13.76 -6.70 0.36
CA ALA A 57 -13.59 -6.58 1.82
C ALA A 57 -12.49 -7.49 2.39
N LYS A 58 -12.24 -8.62 1.73
CA LYS A 58 -11.21 -9.57 2.15
C LYS A 58 -9.95 -9.35 1.31
N PRO A 59 -8.83 -8.90 1.91
CA PRO A 59 -7.56 -8.84 1.20
C PRO A 59 -7.04 -10.25 0.89
N GLN A 60 -6.26 -10.33 -0.20
CA GLN A 60 -5.56 -11.55 -0.57
C GLN A 60 -4.17 -11.61 0.08
N ASN A 61 -3.54 -12.78 0.02
CA ASN A 61 -2.12 -12.94 0.34
C ASN A 61 -1.39 -13.35 -0.92
N VAL A 62 -0.25 -12.75 -1.19
CA VAL A 62 0.54 -13.05 -2.40
C VAL A 62 2.02 -13.13 -2.08
N GLU A 63 2.70 -14.12 -2.66
CA GLU A 63 4.14 -14.28 -2.49
C GLU A 63 4.92 -13.35 -3.42
N VAL A 64 6.04 -12.81 -2.94
CA VAL A 64 6.85 -11.83 -3.70
C VAL A 64 7.25 -12.34 -5.09
N GLY A 65 7.64 -13.61 -5.20
CA GLY A 65 8.02 -14.23 -6.47
C GLY A 65 6.84 -14.69 -7.34
N SER A 66 5.58 -14.54 -6.91
CA SER A 66 4.42 -14.93 -7.70
C SER A 66 4.14 -13.92 -8.81
N PRO A 67 3.77 -14.36 -10.03
CA PRO A 67 3.24 -13.45 -11.06
C PRO A 67 1.88 -12.85 -10.68
N ASP A 68 1.21 -13.35 -9.65
CA ASP A 68 -0.08 -12.82 -9.20
C ASP A 68 0.04 -11.44 -8.57
N ILE A 69 1.25 -10.99 -8.18
CA ILE A 69 1.44 -9.64 -7.62
C ILE A 69 0.97 -8.55 -8.59
N PHE A 70 1.02 -8.81 -9.89
CA PHE A 70 0.59 -7.89 -10.95
C PHE A 70 -0.94 -7.74 -11.06
N GLN A 71 -1.73 -8.53 -10.31
CA GLN A 71 -3.18 -8.37 -10.25
C GLN A 71 -3.62 -7.29 -9.25
N TYR A 72 -2.72 -6.82 -8.39
CA TYR A 72 -3.03 -5.90 -7.31
C TYR A 72 -2.41 -4.52 -7.59
N PRO A 73 -3.18 -3.42 -7.60
CA PRO A 73 -2.62 -2.07 -7.75
C PRO A 73 -1.77 -1.65 -6.54
N LEU A 74 -2.07 -2.20 -5.36
CA LEU A 74 -1.38 -1.91 -4.11
C LEU A 74 -1.12 -3.20 -3.33
N LEU A 75 0.14 -3.40 -2.99
CA LEU A 75 0.58 -4.41 -2.04
C LEU A 75 0.87 -3.74 -0.70
N HIS A 76 0.41 -4.35 0.38
CA HIS A 76 0.76 -3.96 1.74
C HIS A 76 1.72 -4.98 2.34
N MET A 77 2.78 -4.50 2.98
CA MET A 77 3.77 -5.30 3.68
C MET A 77 3.90 -4.75 5.10
N THR A 78 3.90 -5.64 6.08
CA THR A 78 4.07 -5.32 7.51
C THR A 78 4.78 -6.47 8.22
N GLY A 79 5.13 -6.28 9.48
CA GLY A 79 5.69 -7.30 10.37
C GLY A 79 6.97 -6.84 11.07
N HIS A 80 7.50 -7.74 11.88
CA HIS A 80 8.64 -7.57 12.74
C HIS A 80 9.85 -8.33 12.20
N GLY A 81 11.03 -7.73 12.37
CA GLY A 81 12.30 -8.39 12.18
C GLY A 81 12.57 -8.82 10.73
N ASN A 82 13.01 -10.07 10.56
CA ASN A 82 13.76 -10.46 9.37
C ASN A 82 12.91 -10.54 8.09
N VAL A 83 13.36 -9.81 7.07
CA VAL A 83 12.84 -9.83 5.70
C VAL A 83 13.91 -10.37 4.75
N PHE A 84 13.52 -11.28 3.87
CA PHE A 84 14.39 -11.81 2.83
C PHE A 84 13.68 -11.87 1.49
N PHE A 85 14.35 -11.35 0.46
CA PHE A 85 14.05 -11.56 -0.94
C PHE A 85 15.20 -12.35 -1.58
N SER A 86 14.87 -13.45 -2.27
CA SER A 86 15.81 -14.04 -3.24
C SER A 86 16.02 -13.10 -4.42
N ASP A 87 17.01 -13.38 -5.27
CA ASP A 87 17.26 -12.56 -6.46
C ASP A 87 16.03 -12.51 -7.37
N ASP A 88 15.37 -13.67 -7.57
CA ASP A 88 14.09 -13.75 -8.30
C ASP A 88 12.96 -12.94 -7.65
N ASP A 89 12.86 -12.93 -6.32
CA ASP A 89 11.85 -12.14 -5.61
C ASP A 89 12.11 -10.64 -5.81
N ALA A 90 13.37 -10.23 -5.70
CA ALA A 90 13.78 -8.84 -5.84
C ALA A 90 13.58 -8.33 -7.28
N GLU A 91 13.89 -9.16 -8.29
CA GLU A 91 13.63 -8.85 -9.69
C GLU A 91 12.12 -8.77 -9.98
N ASN A 92 11.32 -9.74 -9.50
CA ASN A 92 9.87 -9.73 -9.71
C ASN A 92 9.21 -8.51 -9.06
N LEU A 93 9.61 -8.18 -7.82
CA LEU A 93 9.10 -7.00 -7.12
C LEU A 93 9.49 -5.70 -7.84
N ARG A 94 10.73 -5.61 -8.35
CA ARG A 94 11.15 -4.46 -9.18
C ARG A 94 10.24 -4.33 -10.40
N ASN A 95 10.04 -5.42 -11.14
CA ASN A 95 9.21 -5.45 -12.34
C ASN A 95 7.76 -5.03 -12.05
N TYR A 96 7.19 -5.50 -10.94
CA TYR A 96 5.88 -5.04 -10.47
C TYR A 96 5.84 -3.53 -10.23
N LEU A 97 6.81 -3.00 -9.48
CA LEU A 97 6.86 -1.58 -9.11
C LEU A 97 7.03 -0.66 -10.32
N ILE A 98 7.89 -1.03 -11.29
CA ILE A 98 8.08 -0.22 -12.51
C ILE A 98 6.93 -0.38 -13.51
N SER A 99 6.14 -1.46 -13.42
CA SER A 99 4.98 -1.71 -14.31
C SER A 99 3.69 -1.04 -13.85
N GLY A 100 3.75 -0.18 -12.82
CA GLY A 100 2.59 0.56 -12.30
C GLY A 100 2.12 0.10 -10.93
N GLY A 101 2.66 -1.00 -10.39
CA GLY A 101 2.38 -1.42 -9.02
C GLY A 101 2.85 -0.41 -7.98
N PHE A 102 2.24 -0.46 -6.80
CA PHE A 102 2.66 0.29 -5.62
C PHE A 102 2.87 -0.65 -4.43
N LEU A 103 3.90 -0.40 -3.62
CA LEU A 103 4.16 -1.12 -2.37
C LEU A 103 4.14 -0.16 -1.18
N HIS A 104 3.24 -0.41 -0.23
CA HIS A 104 3.27 0.20 1.09
C HIS A 104 3.89 -0.78 2.10
N ILE A 105 5.00 -0.39 2.71
CA ILE A 105 5.66 -1.12 3.78
C ILE A 105 5.45 -0.34 5.08
N ASP A 106 4.83 -0.97 6.06
CA ASP A 106 4.65 -0.42 7.40
C ASP A 106 5.54 -1.16 8.39
N ASP A 107 6.47 -0.43 9.03
CA ASP A 107 7.31 -1.00 10.08
C ASP A 107 6.49 -1.11 11.38
N ASN A 108 5.92 -2.29 11.61
CA ASN A 108 5.37 -2.68 12.92
C ASN A 108 6.53 -3.00 13.88
N TYR A 109 7.43 -2.05 14.08
CA TYR A 109 8.61 -2.13 14.94
C TYR A 109 9.67 -3.22 14.64
N GLY A 110 10.82 -2.78 14.13
CA GLY A 110 12.05 -3.58 14.04
C GLY A 110 12.29 -4.25 12.69
N MET A 111 11.46 -3.96 11.68
CA MET A 111 11.68 -4.39 10.31
C MET A 111 12.78 -3.59 9.61
N GLN A 112 12.94 -2.30 9.96
CA GLN A 112 13.79 -1.34 9.24
C GLN A 112 15.18 -1.88 8.83
N PRO A 113 16.00 -2.49 9.71
CA PRO A 113 17.34 -2.93 9.33
C PRO A 113 17.36 -4.01 8.24
N TYR A 114 16.30 -4.82 8.18
CA TYR A 114 16.20 -5.94 7.26
C TYR A 114 15.62 -5.49 5.91
N ILE A 115 14.53 -4.73 5.95
CA ILE A 115 13.89 -4.28 4.73
C ILE A 115 14.78 -3.33 3.94
N THR A 116 15.51 -2.41 4.59
CA THR A 116 16.38 -1.48 3.85
C THR A 116 17.49 -2.18 3.08
N GLU A 117 18.02 -3.29 3.60
CA GLU A 117 19.00 -4.11 2.86
C GLU A 117 18.36 -4.88 1.70
N GLN A 118 17.13 -5.38 1.87
CA GLN A 118 16.43 -6.04 0.77
C GLN A 118 16.03 -5.06 -0.34
N LEU A 119 15.67 -3.81 -0.02
CA LEU A 119 15.32 -2.80 -1.01
C LEU A 119 16.50 -2.41 -1.92
N LYS A 120 17.75 -2.53 -1.44
CA LYS A 120 18.94 -2.37 -2.30
C LYS A 120 19.06 -3.48 -3.37
N LYS A 121 18.51 -4.67 -3.12
CA LYS A 121 18.40 -5.72 -4.15
C LYS A 121 17.29 -5.38 -5.15
N VAL A 122 16.17 -4.88 -4.66
CA VAL A 122 15.02 -4.48 -5.50
C VAL A 122 15.39 -3.30 -6.38
N PHE A 123 16.09 -2.29 -5.89
CA PHE A 123 16.59 -1.16 -6.69
C PHE A 123 18.04 -0.80 -6.31
N PRO A 124 19.06 -1.41 -6.95
CA PRO A 124 20.47 -1.13 -6.67
C PRO A 124 20.90 0.32 -6.93
N ASP A 125 20.23 0.97 -7.88
CA ASP A 125 20.57 2.33 -8.35
C ASP A 125 19.58 3.40 -7.87
N LYS A 126 18.70 3.09 -6.90
CA LYS A 126 17.76 4.05 -6.33
C LYS A 126 18.00 4.21 -4.84
N GLU A 127 17.84 5.44 -4.37
CA GLU A 127 17.92 5.77 -2.96
C GLU A 127 16.52 5.72 -2.34
N LEU A 128 16.46 5.23 -1.10
CA LEU A 128 15.30 5.35 -0.23
C LEU A 128 15.36 6.73 0.44
N VAL A 129 14.55 7.68 -0.04
CA VAL A 129 14.61 9.09 0.36
C VAL A 129 13.47 9.45 1.30
N GLU A 130 13.73 10.29 2.30
CA GLU A 130 12.65 10.77 3.19
C GLU A 130 11.72 11.73 2.41
N LEU A 131 10.42 11.50 2.52
CA LEU A 131 9.41 12.34 1.89
C LEU A 131 9.19 13.63 2.70
N PRO A 132 9.17 14.80 2.05
CA PRO A 132 8.82 16.04 2.73
C PRO A 132 7.33 16.06 3.08
N ALA A 133 6.94 16.77 4.14
CA ALA A 133 5.55 16.85 4.61
C ALA A 133 4.56 17.42 3.57
N ASN A 134 5.05 18.14 2.56
CA ASN A 134 4.24 18.67 1.45
C ASN A 134 4.09 17.69 0.27
N HIS A 135 4.64 16.47 0.36
CA HIS A 135 4.44 15.45 -0.67
C HIS A 135 2.94 15.17 -0.84
N GLN A 136 2.49 15.00 -2.09
CA GLN A 136 1.07 14.87 -2.41
C GLN A 136 0.38 13.70 -1.71
N ILE A 137 1.10 12.61 -1.41
CA ILE A 137 0.58 11.45 -0.67
C ILE A 137 0.00 11.82 0.69
N PHE A 138 0.43 12.91 1.31
CA PHE A 138 -0.09 13.39 2.60
C PHE A 138 -1.35 14.26 2.46
N ASN A 139 -1.79 14.55 1.23
CA ASN A 139 -2.88 15.49 0.97
C ASN A 139 -3.83 15.03 -0.17
N THR A 140 -3.94 13.72 -0.44
CA THR A 140 -4.74 13.18 -1.56
C THR A 140 -6.26 13.16 -1.28
N ALA A 141 -6.68 12.59 -0.16
CA ALA A 141 -8.08 12.55 0.30
C ALA A 141 -8.30 13.37 1.58
N PHE A 142 -7.35 13.26 2.50
CA PHE A 142 -7.33 13.93 3.79
C PHE A 142 -6.03 14.72 3.94
N SER A 143 -6.05 15.83 4.68
CA SER A 143 -4.88 16.70 4.83
C SER A 143 -4.04 16.33 6.05
N PHE A 144 -2.74 16.11 5.81
CA PHE A 144 -1.72 15.92 6.82
C PHE A 144 -0.61 16.97 6.60
N PRO A 145 -0.79 18.22 7.07
CA PRO A 145 0.16 19.31 6.80
C PRO A 145 1.55 19.07 7.40
N ASN A 146 1.65 18.18 8.38
CA ASN A 146 2.90 17.80 9.04
C ASN A 146 3.47 16.46 8.53
N GLY A 147 2.93 15.90 7.45
CA GLY A 147 3.35 14.60 6.90
C GLY A 147 2.81 13.41 7.68
N LEU A 148 3.59 12.32 7.71
CA LEU A 148 3.20 11.05 8.34
C LEU A 148 2.81 11.25 9.82
N PRO A 149 1.62 10.80 10.27
CA PRO A 149 1.24 10.87 11.67
C PRO A 149 2.03 9.87 12.53
N LYS A 150 2.13 10.13 13.83
CA LYS A 150 2.57 9.14 14.83
C LYS A 150 1.31 8.45 15.37
N ILE A 151 1.26 7.12 15.35
CA ILE A 151 0.14 6.31 15.86
C ILE A 151 0.56 5.64 17.17
N HIS A 152 1.65 4.88 17.15
CA HIS A 152 2.18 4.20 18.34
C HIS A 152 3.57 4.68 18.77
N GLU A 153 3.84 4.67 20.07
CA GLU A 153 5.13 5.07 20.65
C GLU A 153 6.06 3.86 20.77
N HIS A 154 7.29 3.98 20.26
CA HIS A 154 8.35 2.99 20.47
C HIS A 154 9.53 3.63 21.19
N ASP A 155 10.58 4.01 20.46
CA ASP A 155 11.83 4.57 20.98
C ASP A 155 11.76 6.10 21.21
N GLY A 156 10.56 6.70 21.21
CA GLY A 156 10.38 8.15 21.26
C GLY A 156 10.91 8.90 20.03
N LYS A 157 11.14 8.19 18.91
CA LYS A 157 11.50 8.82 17.63
C LYS A 157 10.27 9.34 16.90
N ARG A 158 10.50 10.33 16.05
CA ARG A 158 9.46 10.89 15.18
C ARG A 158 9.09 9.91 14.05
N PRO A 159 7.84 9.95 13.55
CA PRO A 159 7.47 9.18 12.36
C PRO A 159 8.21 9.72 11.13
N GLN A 160 8.59 8.80 10.24
CA GLN A 160 9.27 9.11 8.98
C GLN A 160 8.64 8.29 7.85
N ALA A 161 8.39 8.94 6.73
CA ALA A 161 7.99 8.28 5.50
C ALA A 161 9.15 8.33 4.53
N PHE A 162 9.57 7.18 4.02
CA PHE A 162 10.58 7.08 2.99
C PHE A 162 9.98 6.57 1.69
N GLY A 163 10.56 6.96 0.57
CA GLY A 163 10.08 6.62 -0.75
C GLY A 163 11.19 6.17 -1.70
N ILE A 164 10.83 5.30 -2.64
CA ILE A 164 11.62 5.05 -3.85
C ILE A 164 10.84 5.60 -5.04
N PHE A 165 11.54 6.35 -5.90
CA PHE A 165 10.98 6.95 -7.10
C PHE A 165 11.48 6.26 -8.38
N TYR A 166 10.57 6.06 -9.33
CA TYR A 166 10.87 5.62 -10.69
C TYR A 166 10.15 6.55 -11.67
N GLU A 167 10.92 7.20 -12.56
CA GLU A 167 10.40 8.21 -13.51
C GLU A 167 9.50 9.26 -12.84
N ASP A 168 9.98 9.83 -11.73
CA ASP A 168 9.29 10.83 -10.89
C ASP A 168 8.02 10.34 -10.17
N ARG A 169 7.58 9.09 -10.39
CA ARG A 169 6.50 8.46 -9.65
C ARG A 169 7.03 7.80 -8.37
N LEU A 170 6.42 8.09 -7.22
CA LEU A 170 6.63 7.30 -6.00
C LEU A 170 6.05 5.90 -6.22
N VAL A 171 6.90 4.87 -6.19
CA VAL A 171 6.46 3.48 -6.41
C VAL A 171 6.42 2.67 -5.12
N LEU A 172 7.19 3.09 -4.12
CA LEU A 172 7.27 2.42 -2.82
C LEU A 172 7.21 3.47 -1.72
N LEU A 173 6.37 3.24 -0.72
CA LEU A 173 6.33 4.00 0.52
C LEU A 173 6.71 3.09 1.68
N PHE A 174 7.67 3.50 2.49
CA PHE A 174 8.06 2.86 3.74
C PHE A 174 7.74 3.80 4.91
N THR A 175 6.81 3.41 5.78
CA THR A 175 6.45 4.14 7.00
C THR A 175 7.22 3.57 8.19
N TYR A 176 8.08 4.41 8.78
CA TYR A 176 8.97 4.07 9.88
C TYR A 176 8.58 4.88 11.13
N GLU A 177 8.61 4.24 12.31
CA GLU A 177 8.30 4.88 13.59
C GLU A 177 6.90 5.54 13.62
N SER A 178 5.96 5.05 12.81
CA SER A 178 4.56 5.51 12.78
C SER A 178 3.63 4.47 13.36
N ASP A 179 3.75 3.25 12.83
CA ASP A 179 2.90 2.09 13.10
C ASP A 179 1.45 2.29 12.65
N LEU A 180 1.25 2.52 11.33
CA LEU A 180 -0.09 2.78 10.81
C LEU A 180 -1.02 1.57 10.99
N GLY A 181 -0.46 0.36 10.86
CA GLY A 181 -1.13 -0.92 11.01
C GLY A 181 -1.82 -1.05 12.36
N ASP A 182 -1.16 -0.68 13.46
CA ASP A 182 -1.75 -0.69 14.80
C ASP A 182 -3.01 0.18 14.88
N GLY A 183 -2.99 1.36 14.26
CA GLY A 183 -4.15 2.25 14.21
C GLY A 183 -5.27 1.77 13.26
N TRP A 184 -4.98 0.83 12.35
CA TRP A 184 -5.96 0.20 11.48
C TRP A 184 -6.61 -1.04 12.10
N GLU A 185 -5.97 -1.67 13.09
CA GLU A 185 -6.51 -2.84 13.79
C GLU A 185 -7.85 -2.54 14.47
N ASP A 186 -8.57 -3.60 14.82
CA ASP A 186 -9.71 -3.56 15.71
C ASP A 186 -9.35 -2.84 17.02
N GLU A 187 -10.30 -2.05 17.54
CA GLU A 187 -10.10 -1.20 18.72
C GLU A 187 -9.53 -1.97 19.92
N SER A 188 -9.93 -3.23 20.08
CA SER A 188 -9.51 -4.08 21.20
C SER A 188 -8.06 -4.55 21.17
N VAL A 189 -7.32 -4.37 20.07
CA VAL A 189 -5.97 -4.94 19.90
C VAL A 189 -4.92 -4.07 20.59
N HIS A 190 -4.85 -2.79 20.25
CA HIS A 190 -3.85 -1.85 20.79
C HIS A 190 -4.45 -0.86 21.81
N ASN A 191 -5.78 -0.77 21.90
CA ASN A 191 -6.51 0.21 22.73
C ASN A 191 -6.11 1.68 22.42
N ASP A 192 -5.73 1.94 21.18
CA ASP A 192 -5.45 3.31 20.72
C ASP A 192 -6.73 4.16 20.80
N PRO A 193 -6.63 5.44 21.21
CA PRO A 193 -7.77 6.33 21.24
C PRO A 193 -8.48 6.44 19.88
N PRO A 194 -9.82 6.60 19.84
CA PRO A 194 -10.57 6.67 18.59
C PRO A 194 -10.03 7.72 17.60
N GLU A 195 -9.58 8.88 18.08
CA GLU A 195 -8.98 9.93 17.24
C GLU A 195 -7.64 9.53 16.62
N VAL A 196 -6.87 8.65 17.27
CA VAL A 196 -5.59 8.13 16.77
C VAL A 196 -5.86 7.10 15.68
N ARG A 197 -6.83 6.19 15.91
CA ARG A 197 -7.28 5.21 14.90
C ARG A 197 -7.86 5.88 13.66
N GLU A 198 -8.72 6.88 13.83
CA GLU A 198 -9.28 7.64 12.70
C GLU A 198 -8.17 8.35 11.89
N LYS A 199 -7.16 8.90 12.59
CA LYS A 199 -6.00 9.52 11.95
C LYS A 199 -5.18 8.50 11.15
N ALA A 200 -4.95 7.30 11.69
CA ALA A 200 -4.29 6.22 10.96
C ALA A 200 -5.06 5.82 9.71
N LEU A 201 -6.38 5.59 9.84
CA LEU A 201 -7.25 5.19 8.72
C LEU A 201 -7.30 6.26 7.62
N LYS A 202 -7.36 7.54 7.98
CA LYS A 202 -7.27 8.65 7.00
C LYS A 202 -5.94 8.67 6.26
N MET A 203 -4.82 8.38 6.93
CA MET A 203 -3.52 8.28 6.27
C MET A 203 -3.45 7.05 5.36
N GLY A 204 -4.01 5.91 5.78
CA GLY A 204 -4.15 4.73 4.93
C GLY A 204 -4.98 5.02 3.67
N ALA A 205 -6.11 5.72 3.81
CA ALA A 205 -6.95 6.11 2.69
C ALA A 205 -6.22 7.03 1.70
N ASN A 206 -5.35 7.91 2.19
CA ASN A 206 -4.45 8.70 1.34
C ASN A 206 -3.49 7.82 0.53
N ILE A 207 -2.92 6.78 1.14
CA ILE A 207 -2.00 5.83 0.48
C ILE A 207 -2.75 5.03 -0.59
N VAL A 208 -3.93 4.48 -0.25
CA VAL A 208 -4.79 3.74 -1.19
C VAL A 208 -5.17 4.62 -2.38
N LYS A 209 -5.64 5.84 -2.11
CA LYS A 209 -6.04 6.76 -3.18
C LYS A 209 -4.85 7.15 -4.06
N TYR A 210 -3.69 7.43 -3.46
CA TYR A 210 -2.47 7.73 -4.21
C TYR A 210 -2.11 6.59 -5.17
N ALA A 211 -2.11 5.34 -4.70
CA ALA A 211 -1.79 4.16 -5.48
C ALA A 211 -2.80 3.87 -6.61
N PHE A 212 -4.05 4.30 -6.48
CA PHE A 212 -5.08 4.07 -7.50
C PHE A 212 -5.12 5.15 -8.58
N GLU A 213 -4.57 6.33 -8.29
CA GLU A 213 -4.63 7.50 -9.17
C GLU A 213 -3.30 7.83 -9.87
N ASN A 214 -2.19 7.14 -9.53
CA ASN A 214 -0.84 7.40 -10.06
C ASN A 214 -0.11 6.13 -10.48
#